data_AF-A0A447P818-F1
#
_entry.id   AF-A0A447P818-F1
#
_cell.length_a   1.000
_cell.length_b   1.000
_cell.length_c   1.000
_cell.angle_alpha   90.00
_cell.angle_beta   90.00
_cell.angle_gamma   90.00
#
_symmetry.space_group_name_H-M   'P 1'
#
loop_
_entity.id
_entity.type
_entity.pdbx_description
1 polymer ?
#
loop_
_entity_poly.entity_id
_entity_poly.type
_entity_poly.pdbx_seq_one_letter_code
_entity_poly.pdbx_strand_id
1 'polypeptide(L)' 'MLNACVNADKIILMQAANTGLTEGSTPNGNDYDRDIVIISTQRLDKLHLLDNGQQVLAWPGTTLYALEKRLNRWP' A
#
# COMPACT_ATOMS: atom_id res chain seq x y z
N MET A 1 -3.00 -8.15 -11.63
CA MET A 1 -3.78 -8.42 -10.41
C MET A 1 -5.11 -7.69 -10.42
N LEU A 2 -5.15 -6.35 -10.37
CA LEU A 2 -6.40 -5.57 -10.34
C LEU A 2 -7.39 -5.97 -11.45
N ASN A 3 -6.95 -5.99 -12.72
CA ASN A 3 -7.81 -6.42 -13.83
C ASN A 3 -8.37 -7.84 -13.65
N ALA A 4 -7.60 -8.75 -13.03
CA ALA A 4 -8.07 -10.11 -12.77
C ALA A 4 -9.15 -10.13 -11.68
N CYS A 5 -9.01 -9.34 -10.61
CA CYS A 5 -10.04 -9.20 -9.58
C CYS A 5 -11.32 -8.57 -10.14
N VAL A 6 -11.20 -7.54 -10.97
CA VAL A 6 -12.35 -6.89 -11.62
C VAL A 6 -13.07 -7.87 -12.55
N ASN A 7 -12.32 -8.58 -13.40
CA ASN A 7 -12.90 -9.57 -14.33
C ASN A 7 -13.56 -10.75 -13.60
N ALA A 8 -13.15 -11.03 -12.37
CA ALA A 8 -13.72 -12.08 -11.53
C ALA A 8 -14.80 -11.57 -10.55
N ASP A 9 -15.25 -10.31 -10.72
CA ASP A 9 -16.23 -9.63 -9.87
C ASP A 9 -15.94 -9.76 -8.36
N LYS A 10 -14.70 -9.43 -7.98
CA LYS A 10 -14.25 -9.46 -6.58
C LYS A 10 -14.20 -8.06 -5.97
N ILE A 11 -14.50 -7.98 -4.68
CA ILE A 11 -14.22 -6.77 -3.89
C ILE A 11 -12.70 -6.68 -3.69
N ILE A 12 -12.13 -5.51 -3.93
CA ILE A 12 -10.69 -5.27 -3.76
C ILE A 12 -10.49 -4.42 -2.52
N LEU A 13 -9.73 -4.95 -1.56
CA LEU A 13 -9.29 -4.21 -0.39
C LEU A 13 -7.77 -3.96 -0.49
N MET A 14 -7.39 -2.73 -0.83
CA MET A 14 -5.98 -2.34 -0.89
C MET A 14 -5.45 -2.16 0.53
N GLN A 15 -4.34 -2.83 0.87
CA GLN A 15 -3.78 -2.80 2.21
C GLN A 15 -2.26 -2.62 2.16
N ALA A 16 -1.75 -1.59 2.84
CA ALA A 16 -0.32 -1.42 3.06
C ALA A 16 0.12 -2.16 4.34
N ALA A 17 0.42 -1.41 5.40
CA ALA A 17 0.91 -1.97 6.66
C ALA A 17 -0.19 -2.45 7.62
N ASN A 18 -1.47 -2.24 7.29
CA ASN A 18 -2.61 -2.60 8.13
C ASN A 18 -2.61 -1.95 9.54
N THR A 19 -2.21 -0.67 9.63
CA THR A 19 -2.11 0.07 10.90
C THR A 19 -3.27 1.04 11.13
N GLY A 20 -4.35 0.93 10.34
CA GLY A 20 -5.55 1.75 10.52
C GLY A 20 -6.23 1.46 11.86
N LEU A 21 -6.53 2.50 12.64
CA LEU A 21 -7.10 2.37 13.99
C LEU A 21 -8.63 2.34 14.01
N THR A 22 -9.27 2.54 12.85
CA THR A 22 -10.72 2.68 12.70
C THR A 22 -11.26 1.64 11.73
N GLU A 23 -10.71 0.42 11.76
CA GLU A 23 -11.09 -0.76 10.95
C GLU A 23 -10.95 -0.65 9.42
N GLY A 24 -10.70 0.54 8.88
CA GLY A 24 -10.67 0.78 7.43
C GLY A 24 -9.53 0.10 6.66
N SER A 25 -8.70 -0.70 7.31
CA SER A 25 -7.63 -1.49 6.67
C SER A 25 -7.94 -2.99 6.59
N THR A 26 -9.07 -3.45 7.15
CA THR A 26 -9.48 -4.86 7.17
C THR A 26 -10.93 -5.00 6.72
N PRO A 27 -11.37 -6.18 6.25
CA PRO A 27 -12.81 -6.45 6.11
C PRO A 27 -13.54 -6.16 7.43
N ASN A 28 -14.70 -5.53 7.36
CA ASN A 28 -15.59 -5.34 8.51
C ASN A 28 -16.71 -6.37 8.41
N GLY A 29 -16.74 -7.34 9.32
CA GLY A 29 -17.71 -8.44 9.25
C GLY A 29 -17.46 -9.42 8.10
N ASN A 30 -18.50 -10.19 7.76
CA ASN A 30 -18.49 -11.27 6.76
C ASN A 30 -19.73 -11.26 5.85
N ASP A 31 -20.43 -10.12 5.77
CA ASP A 31 -21.71 -9.93 5.09
C ASP A 31 -21.58 -9.28 3.71
N TYR A 32 -20.36 -9.24 3.17
CA TYR A 32 -20.11 -8.79 1.80
C TYR A 32 -20.80 -9.73 0.78
N ASP A 33 -21.36 -9.13 -0.27
CA ASP A 33 -22.09 -9.83 -1.32
C ASP A 33 -21.21 -10.65 -2.27
N ARG A 34 -19.89 -10.40 -2.24
CA ARG A 34 -18.87 -11.00 -3.12
C ARG A 34 -17.60 -11.30 -2.32
N ASP A 35 -16.80 -12.25 -2.79
CA ASP A 35 -15.51 -12.54 -2.14
C ASP A 35 -14.58 -11.32 -2.18
N ILE A 36 -13.84 -11.14 -1.09
CA ILE A 36 -12.87 -10.07 -0.93
C ILE A 36 -11.47 -10.59 -1.24
N VAL A 37 -10.73 -9.83 -2.05
CA VAL A 37 -9.30 -10.00 -2.24
C VAL A 37 -8.56 -8.85 -1.59
N ILE A 38 -7.81 -9.15 -0.54
CA ILE A 38 -6.87 -8.21 0.07
C ILE A 38 -5.61 -8.18 -0.79
N ILE A 39 -5.27 -7.01 -1.32
CA ILE A 39 -4.01 -6.80 -2.06
C ILE A 39 -3.03 -6.08 -1.13
N SER A 40 -2.09 -6.86 -0.59
CA SER A 40 -0.98 -6.31 0.19
C SER A 40 0.02 -5.61 -0.72
N THR A 41 0.34 -4.35 -0.43
CA THR A 41 1.31 -3.56 -1.20
C THR A 41 2.73 -3.60 -0.64
N GLN A 42 2.99 -4.30 0.47
CA GLN A 42 4.27 -4.21 1.20
C GLN A 42 5.50 -4.60 0.39
N ARG A 43 5.35 -5.45 -0.64
CA ARG A 43 6.45 -5.83 -1.55
C ARG A 43 6.77 -4.77 -2.61
N LEU A 44 5.95 -3.74 -2.73
CA LEU A 44 6.12 -2.60 -3.63
C LEU A 44 6.73 -1.44 -2.84
N ASP A 45 7.93 -1.64 -2.30
CA ASP A 45 8.55 -0.75 -1.30
C ASP A 45 9.59 0.22 -1.85
N LYS A 46 9.80 0.22 -3.17
CA LYS A 46 10.78 1.09 -3.84
C LYS A 46 10.55 2.57 -3.54
N LEU A 47 11.63 3.32 -3.46
CA LEU A 47 11.63 4.75 -3.16
C LEU A 47 12.64 5.45 -4.07
N HIS A 48 12.19 6.51 -4.75
CA HIS A 48 13.04 7.35 -5.58
C HIS A 48 13.09 8.76 -5.01
N LEU A 49 14.30 9.28 -4.79
CA LEU A 49 14.52 10.69 -4.47
C LEU A 49 14.61 11.48 -5.77
N LEU A 50 14.01 12.66 -5.79
CA LEU A 50 13.98 13.61 -6.89
C LEU A 50 14.56 14.94 -6.38
N ASP A 51 15.11 15.75 -7.31
CA ASP A 51 15.61 17.10 -7.01
C ASP A 51 16.47 17.17 -5.74
N ASN A 52 17.51 16.33 -5.68
CA ASN A 52 18.41 16.22 -4.52
C ASN A 52 17.70 15.96 -3.19
N GLY A 53 16.63 15.16 -3.21
CA GLY A 53 15.88 14.77 -2.01
C GLY A 53 14.83 15.77 -1.55
N GLN A 54 14.59 16.86 -2.30
CA GLN A 54 13.49 17.80 -2.02
C GLN A 54 12.11 17.20 -2.31
N GLN A 55 12.07 16.20 -3.19
CA GLN A 55 10.85 15.49 -3.54
C GLN A 55 11.11 13.99 -3.58
N VAL A 56 10.03 13.21 -3.42
CA VAL A 56 10.11 11.75 -3.43
C VAL A 56 8.96 11.14 -4.22
N LEU A 57 9.27 10.07 -4.95
CA LEU A 57 8.28 9.14 -5.47
C LEU A 57 8.34 7.86 -4.63
N ALA A 58 7.34 7.69 -3.78
CA ALA A 58 7.17 6.55 -2.90
C ALA A 58 6.20 5.54 -3.53
N TRP A 59 6.59 4.26 -3.54
CA TRP A 59 5.70 3.19 -4.02
C TRP A 59 4.68 2.83 -2.93
N PRO A 60 3.58 2.11 -3.26
CA PRO A 60 2.47 1.88 -2.34
C PRO A 60 2.83 1.10 -1.05
N GLY A 61 3.97 0.43 -1.00
CA GLY A 61 4.49 -0.27 0.18
C GLY A 61 5.63 0.45 0.89
N THR A 62 6.07 1.61 0.41
CA THR A 62 7.16 2.37 1.04
C THR A 62 6.74 2.82 2.44
N THR A 63 7.61 2.58 3.42
CA THR A 63 7.37 2.96 4.81
C THR A 63 8.02 4.32 5.12
N LEU A 64 7.46 5.03 6.11
CA LEU A 64 8.08 6.24 6.66
C LEU A 64 9.51 5.98 7.17
N TYR A 65 9.74 4.81 7.79
CA TYR A 65 11.06 4.40 8.26
C TYR A 65 12.08 4.28 7.11
N ALA A 66 11.70 3.66 5.99
CA ALA A 66 12.56 3.54 4.82
C ALA A 66 12.86 4.92 4.20
N LEU A 67 11.85 5.79 4.15
CA LEU A 67 11.99 7.17 3.68
C LEU A 67 12.97 7.97 4.53
N GLU A 68 12.76 8.01 5.85
CA GLU A 68 13.61 8.71 6.80
C GLU A 68 15.07 8.24 6.68
N LYS A 69 15.29 6.92 6.68
CA LYS A 69 16.62 6.33 6.52
C LYS A 69 17.28 6.72 5.20
N ARG A 70 16.51 6.88 4.12
CA ARG A 70 17.04 7.23 2.80
C ARG A 70 17.43 8.71 2.73
N LEU A 71 16.62 9.60 3.31
CA LEU A 71 16.89 11.05 3.38
C LEU A 71 18.09 11.35 4.29
N ASN A 72 18.19 10.70 5.45
CA ASN A 72 19.34 10.86 6.35
C ASN A 72 20.68 10.37 5.78
N ARG A 73 20.65 9.56 4.72
CA ARG A 73 21.84 9.05 4.02
C ARG A 73 22.09 9.78 2.70
N TRP A 74 21.26 10.75 2.34
CA TRP A 74 21.45 11.53 1.13
C TRP A 74 22.56 12.57 1.38
N PRO A 75 23.59 12.62 0.51
CA PRO A 75 24.70 13.57 0.65
C PRO A 75 24.28 15.03 0.40
#